data_AF-A0A3N5K743-F1
#
_entry.id   AF-A0A3N5K743-F1
#
_cell.length_a   1.000
_cell.length_b   1.000
_cell.length_c   1.000
_cell.angle_alpha   90.00
_cell.angle_beta   90.00
_cell.angle_gamma   90.00
#
_symmetry.space_group_name_H-M   'P 1'
#
loop_
_entity.id
_entity.type
_entity.pdbx_description
1 polymer ?
#
loop_
_entity_poly.entity_id
_entity_poly.type
_entity_poly.pdbx_seq_one_letter_code
_entity_poly.pdbx_strand_id
1 'polypeptide(L)'
;MGLVASDLPTGRHNAITDVAGVRVGHATLSVGEGSLRPGEGPVRTGVTVIRPHDGNLFREKVRAAVHTINGMGKVVGFEQIRELGVMESLIALTNTLNVGLVAD
;
A
#
# COMPACT_ATOMS: atom_id res chain seq x y z
N MET A 1 -23.90 6.73 10.33
CA MET A 1 -24.31 5.35 10.00
C MET A 1 -24.11 4.49 11.24
N GLY A 2 -25.16 3.84 11.74
CA GLY A 2 -25.18 3.09 13.01
C GLY A 2 -24.60 1.67 12.91
N LEU A 3 -23.35 1.57 12.46
CA LEU A 3 -22.61 0.31 12.47
C LEU A 3 -21.88 0.18 13.82
N VAL A 4 -21.98 -0.99 14.43
CA VAL A 4 -21.37 -1.29 15.74
C VAL A 4 -19.94 -1.79 15.50
N ALA A 5 -18.98 -1.20 16.23
CA ALA A 5 -17.58 -1.59 16.16
C ALA A 5 -17.26 -2.73 17.14
N SER A 6 -16.10 -3.36 16.92
CA SER A 6 -15.46 -4.38 17.76
C SER A 6 -15.47 -4.03 19.27
N ASP A 7 -15.41 -5.06 20.11
CA ASP A 7 -15.27 -4.93 21.57
C ASP A 7 -13.95 -4.23 22.01
N LEU A 8 -12.99 -4.06 21.11
CA LEU A 8 -11.75 -3.32 21.36
C LEU A 8 -11.90 -1.84 20.96
N PRO A 9 -11.47 -0.89 21.82
CA PRO A 9 -11.52 0.52 21.50
C PRO A 9 -10.56 0.86 20.36
N THR A 10 -10.98 1.77 19.47
CA THR A 10 -10.15 2.28 18.38
C THR A 10 -9.19 3.35 18.87
N GLY A 11 -8.11 3.58 18.12
CA GLY A 11 -7.28 4.78 18.30
C GLY A 11 -8.03 6.06 17.97
N ARG A 12 -7.38 7.22 18.19
CA ARG A 12 -7.96 8.55 18.03
C ARG A 12 -8.47 8.80 16.61
N HIS A 13 -7.72 8.32 15.62
CA HIS A 13 -8.03 8.51 14.21
C HIS A 13 -8.82 7.34 13.62
N ASN A 14 -8.93 6.23 14.36
CA ASN A 14 -9.46 4.95 13.88
C ASN A 14 -8.83 4.56 12.53
N ALA A 15 -7.50 4.68 12.46
CA ALA A 15 -6.73 4.52 11.23
C ALA A 15 -5.37 3.87 11.52
N ILE A 16 -4.71 3.33 10.48
CA ILE A 16 -3.37 2.74 10.63
C ILE A 16 -2.32 3.74 11.16
N THR A 17 -2.53 5.04 10.93
CA THR A 17 -1.68 6.12 11.43
C THR A 17 -1.80 6.37 12.94
N ASP A 18 -2.73 5.70 13.63
CA ASP A 18 -2.72 5.66 15.10
C ASP A 18 -1.50 4.89 15.64
N VAL A 19 -0.83 4.08 14.81
CA VAL A 19 0.49 3.53 15.12
C VAL A 19 1.54 4.63 14.92
N ALA A 20 2.21 5.01 16.01
CA ALA A 20 3.18 6.10 16.01
C ALA A 20 4.28 5.92 14.95
N GLY A 21 4.54 6.97 14.17
CA GLY A 21 5.52 6.97 13.08
C GLY A 21 4.98 6.49 11.73
N VAL A 22 3.87 5.76 11.70
CA VAL A 22 3.27 5.32 10.43
C VAL A 22 2.64 6.50 9.70
N ARG A 23 2.96 6.65 8.41
CA ARG A 23 2.36 7.66 7.52
C ARG A 23 1.77 7.01 6.28
N VAL A 24 0.73 7.63 5.73
CA VAL A 24 0.09 7.22 4.48
C VAL A 24 0.06 8.41 3.53
N GLY A 25 0.39 8.18 2.26
CA GLY A 25 0.30 9.16 1.18
C GLY A 25 -0.45 8.59 -0.01
N HIS A 26 -1.13 9.47 -0.76
CA HIS A 26 -1.91 9.09 -1.93
C HIS A 26 -1.60 10.02 -3.11
N ALA A 27 -1.59 9.45 -4.31
CA ALA A 27 -1.67 10.17 -5.57
C ALA A 27 -2.83 9.59 -6.38
N THR A 28 -3.80 10.43 -6.72
CA THR A 28 -5.01 10.02 -7.46
C THR A 28 -5.02 10.67 -8.83
N LEU A 29 -5.19 9.86 -9.87
CA LEU A 29 -5.33 10.31 -11.25
C LEU A 29 -6.74 10.02 -11.75
N SER A 30 -7.48 11.09 -12.01
CA SER A 30 -8.83 11.05 -12.57
C SER A 30 -8.93 12.05 -13.71
N VAL A 31 -8.72 11.58 -14.94
CA VAL A 31 -8.61 12.44 -16.14
C VAL A 31 -9.41 11.85 -17.30
N GLY A 32 -10.07 12.71 -18.08
CA GLY A 32 -10.86 12.32 -19.24
C GLY A 32 -12.22 11.69 -18.86
N GLU A 33 -13.11 11.64 -19.84
CA GLU A 33 -14.49 11.14 -19.73
C GLU A 33 -14.89 10.40 -21.02
N GLY A 34 -15.99 9.64 -20.99
CA GLY A 34 -16.54 8.95 -22.16
C GLY A 34 -15.96 7.55 -22.39
N SER A 35 -16.10 7.05 -23.61
CA SER A 35 -15.71 5.67 -23.97
C SER A 35 -14.21 5.43 -23.82
N LEU A 36 -13.86 4.22 -23.37
CA LEU A 36 -12.47 3.79 -23.23
C LEU A 36 -11.74 3.81 -24.58
N ARG A 37 -10.60 4.50 -24.59
CA ARG A 37 -9.56 4.44 -25.62
C ARG A 37 -8.29 3.88 -24.98
N PRO A 38 -7.91 2.61 -25.25
CA PRO A 38 -6.74 1.99 -24.64
C PRO A 38 -5.47 2.82 -24.85
N GLY A 39 -4.70 3.04 -23.79
CA GLY A 39 -3.49 3.88 -23.80
C GLY A 39 -3.76 5.38 -23.60
N GLU A 40 -5.01 5.84 -23.65
CA GLU A 40 -5.36 7.26 -23.48
C GLU A 40 -6.25 7.54 -22.27
N GLY A 41 -7.31 6.75 -22.05
CA GLY A 41 -8.23 6.95 -20.94
C GLY A 41 -9.69 6.60 -21.25
N PRO A 42 -10.64 6.94 -20.37
CA PRO A 42 -10.47 7.77 -19.18
C PRO A 42 -9.54 7.12 -18.14
N VAL A 43 -8.67 7.93 -17.53
CA VAL A 43 -7.72 7.49 -16.50
C VAL A 43 -8.39 7.53 -15.15
N ARG A 44 -8.48 6.38 -14.47
CA ARG A 44 -8.96 6.24 -13.09
C ARG A 44 -8.01 5.32 -12.34
N THR A 45 -6.90 5.87 -11.85
CA THR A 45 -5.86 5.10 -11.18
C THR A 45 -5.16 5.94 -10.10
N GLY A 46 -4.17 5.37 -9.45
CA GLY A 46 -3.39 6.06 -8.44
C GLY A 46 -2.40 5.15 -7.76
N VAL A 47 -1.69 5.73 -6.79
CA VAL A 47 -0.77 5.01 -5.90
C VAL A 47 -1.08 5.42 -4.48
N THR A 48 -1.07 4.45 -3.57
CA THR A 48 -1.05 4.67 -2.12
C THR A 48 0.25 4.14 -1.57
N VAL A 49 0.91 4.91 -0.72
CA VAL A 49 2.18 4.52 -0.10
C VAL A 49 2.03 4.57 1.42
N ILE A 50 2.50 3.52 2.09
CA ILE A 50 2.54 3.41 3.55
C ILE A 50 4.01 3.40 3.97
N ARG A 51 4.36 4.34 4.84
CA ARG A 51 5.68 4.48 5.42
C ARG A 51 5.63 4.01 6.88
N PRO A 52 6.39 2.95 7.26
CA PRO A 52 6.37 2.42 8.62
C PRO A 52 6.90 3.38 9.70
N HIS A 53 7.89 4.21 9.36
CA HIS A 53 8.45 5.24 10.25
C HIS A 53 9.21 6.32 9.48
N ASP A 54 9.55 7.41 10.17
CA ASP A 54 10.20 8.59 9.59
C ASP A 54 11.71 8.44 9.29
N GLY A 55 12.35 7.39 9.82
CA GLY A 55 13.75 7.04 9.55
C GLY A 55 14.00 6.46 8.15
N ASN A 56 15.23 5.99 7.92
CA ASN A 56 15.67 5.38 6.67
C ASN A 56 15.41 3.87 6.69
N LEU A 57 14.38 3.40 5.97
CA LEU A 57 13.94 2.00 6.00
C LEU A 57 15.00 0.99 5.54
N PHE A 58 15.94 1.40 4.70
CA PHE A 58 17.02 0.52 4.25
C PHE A 58 18.02 0.23 5.39
N ARG A 59 18.33 1.26 6.20
CA ARG A 59 19.26 1.16 7.33
C ARG A 59 18.57 0.70 8.62
N GLU A 60 17.33 1.12 8.80
CA GLU A 60 16.48 0.91 9.97
C GLU A 60 15.29 0.05 9.53
N LYS A 61 15.52 -1.25 9.31
CA LYS A 61 14.51 -2.16 8.78
C LYS A 61 13.43 -2.45 9.83
N VAL A 62 12.20 -2.69 9.37
CA VAL A 62 11.09 -3.13 10.24
C VAL A 62 10.86 -4.62 10.11
N ARG A 63 10.52 -5.29 11.21
CA ARG A 63 10.07 -6.69 11.15
C ARG A 63 8.76 -6.78 10.37
N ALA A 64 8.69 -7.74 9.47
CA ALA A 64 7.55 -7.89 8.57
C ALA A 64 7.29 -9.37 8.26
N ALA A 65 6.05 -9.66 7.88
CA ALA A 65 5.63 -10.97 7.41
C ALA A 65 4.57 -10.79 6.32
N VAL A 66 4.49 -11.78 5.42
CA VAL A 66 3.49 -11.81 4.34
C VAL A 66 2.81 -13.16 4.30
N HIS A 67 1.53 -13.16 4.00
CA HIS A 67 0.74 -14.37 3.82
C HIS A 67 -0.08 -14.28 2.53
N THR A 68 -0.10 -15.36 1.76
CA THR A 68 -0.86 -15.45 0.51
C THR A 68 -2.08 -16.33 0.75
N ILE A 69 -3.26 -15.71 0.85
CA ILE A 69 -4.53 -16.44 0.93
C ILE A 69 -4.86 -17.05 -0.43
N ASN A 70 -4.74 -16.26 -1.50
CA ASN A 70 -4.88 -16.69 -2.89
C ASN A 70 -3.84 -15.96 -3.76
N GLY A 71 -3.23 -16.68 -4.69
CA GLY A 71 -2.11 -16.18 -5.50
C GLY A 71 -2.48 -15.37 -6.75
N MET A 72 -3.74 -14.99 -6.96
CA MET A 72 -4.18 -14.22 -8.15
C MET A 72 -3.83 -12.72 -8.02
N GLY A 73 -2.56 -12.41 -7.77
CA GLY A 73 -2.05 -11.05 -7.58
C GLY A 73 -0.65 -10.89 -8.15
N LYS A 74 -0.20 -9.64 -8.35
CA LYS A 74 1.14 -9.32 -8.86
C LYS A 74 1.81 -8.50 -7.77
N VAL A 75 2.89 -9.03 -7.22
CA VAL A 75 3.55 -8.45 -6.05
C VAL A 75 5.06 -8.57 -6.18
N VAL A 76 5.77 -7.57 -5.66
CA VAL A 76 7.23 -7.48 -5.64
C VAL A 76 7.69 -7.44 -4.17
N GLY A 77 8.77 -8.15 -3.85
CA GLY A 77 9.41 -8.10 -2.53
C GLY A 77 8.98 -9.17 -1.50
N PHE A 78 7.98 -10.00 -1.80
CA PHE A 78 7.47 -11.01 -0.85
C PHE A 78 8.51 -12.05 -0.43
N GLU A 79 9.31 -12.57 -1.35
CA GLU A 79 10.29 -13.62 -1.04
C GLU A 79 11.38 -13.12 -0.09
N GLN A 80 11.82 -11.87 -0.24
CA GLN A 80 12.77 -11.28 0.69
C GLN A 80 12.20 -11.15 2.10
N ILE A 81 10.93 -10.75 2.23
CA ILE A 81 10.26 -10.66 3.55
C ILE A 81 10.11 -12.07 4.15
N ARG A 82 9.78 -13.08 3.34
CA ARG A 82 9.68 -14.48 3.81
C ARG A 82 11.02 -15.02 4.32
N GLU A 83 12.11 -14.71 3.62
CA GLU A 83 13.44 -15.19 3.95
C GLU A 83 14.04 -14.45 5.15
N LEU A 84 13.98 -13.11 5.15
CA LEU A 84 14.70 -12.29 6.13
C LEU A 84 13.83 -11.83 7.29
N GLY A 85 12.49 -11.95 7.19
CA GLY A 85 11.55 -11.49 8.22
C GLY A 85 11.54 -9.97 8.40
N VAL A 86 12.06 -9.22 7.44
CA VAL A 86 12.21 -7.77 7.51
C VAL A 86 11.84 -7.09 6.19
N MET A 87 11.37 -5.85 6.29
CA MET A 87 11.05 -4.98 5.17
C MET A 87 11.94 -3.73 5.24
N GLU A 88 12.46 -3.32 4.08
CA GLU A 88 13.47 -2.27 3.95
C GLU A 88 13.05 -1.13 3.02
N SER A 89 11.79 -1.15 2.58
CA SER A 89 11.20 -0.18 1.66
C SER A 89 9.81 0.24 2.13
N LEU A 90 9.23 1.23 1.45
CA LEU A 90 7.84 1.63 1.63
C LEU A 90 6.91 0.53 1.09
N ILE A 91 5.71 0.42 1.65
CA ILE A 91 4.66 -0.42 1.06
C ILE A 91 3.92 0.45 0.03
N ALA A 92 3.94 0.05 -1.24
CA ALA A 92 3.20 0.73 -2.29
C ALA A 92 2.06 -0.13 -2.83
N LEU A 93 0.89 0.48 -3.01
CA LEU A 93 -0.31 -0.12 -3.56
C LEU A 93 -0.70 0.63 -4.83
N THR A 94 -0.84 -0.10 -5.93
CA THR A 94 -1.17 0.45 -7.26
C THR A 94 -1.98 -0.58 -8.06
N ASN A 95 -2.34 -0.26 -9.30
CA ASN A 95 -2.99 -1.21 -10.19
C ASN A 95 -2.01 -2.29 -10.70
N THR A 96 -2.55 -3.43 -11.14
CA THR A 96 -1.80 -4.62 -11.54
C THR A 96 -0.70 -4.36 -12.57
N LEU A 97 -0.93 -3.49 -13.56
CA LEU A 97 0.01 -3.24 -14.65
C LEU A 97 1.06 -2.18 -14.31
N ASN A 98 0.84 -1.40 -13.26
CA ASN A 98 1.79 -0.40 -12.78
C ASN A 98 2.75 -0.95 -11.72
N VAL A 99 2.65 -2.23 -11.32
CA VAL A 99 3.52 -2.83 -10.30
C VAL A 99 5.00 -2.65 -10.65
N GLY A 100 5.37 -2.90 -11.92
CA GLY A 100 6.75 -2.70 -12.38
C GLY A 100 7.18 -1.23 -12.32
N LEU A 101 6.33 -0.31 -12.80
CA LEU A 101 6.60 1.13 -12.80
C LEU A 101 6.73 1.73 -11.40
N VAL A 102 6.04 1.17 -10.40
CA VAL A 102 6.13 1.64 -9.01
C VAL A 102 7.33 1.02 -8.28
N ALA A 103 7.87 -0.09 -8.78
CA ALA A 103 9.03 -0.77 -8.21
C ALA A 103 10.37 -0.29 -8.78
N ASP A 104 10.36 0.36 -9.94
CA ASP A 104 11.51 1.04 -10.58
C ASP A 104 11.97 2.26 -9.76
#